data_AF-A0A1R4F0P2-F1
#
_entry.id   AF-A0A1R4F0P2-F1
#
_cell.length_a   1.000
_cell.length_b   1.000
_cell.length_c   1.000
_cell.angle_alpha   90.00
_cell.angle_beta   90.00
_cell.angle_gamma   90.00
#
_symmetry.space_group_name_H-M   'P 1'
#
loop_
_entity.id
_entity.type
_entity.pdbx_description
1 polymer ?
#
loop_
_entity_poly.entity_id
_entity_poly.type
_entity_poly.pdbx_seq_one_letter_code
_entity_poly.pdbx_strand_id
1 'polypeptide(L)'
;MIRLRDITATGWLAVACLALALILLTMCAVDDRQKAAERLRQAEAHKTLAEGRTAAAQDASAIRDRADARDQSTASIVTQAEKEIRHASDRNAAADAARRRVCQLSDYRDAQCAVFRTDPGRVD
;
A
#
# COMPACT_ATOMS: atom_id res chain seq x y z
N MET A 1 -57.79 -11.16 43.09
CA MET A 1 -57.45 -9.72 43.17
C MET A 1 -56.55 -9.53 44.37
N ILE A 2 -55.23 -9.45 44.14
CA ILE A 2 -54.26 -9.21 45.22
C ILE A 2 -54.46 -7.76 45.66
N ARG A 3 -54.94 -7.55 46.89
CA ARG A 3 -55.19 -6.22 47.43
C ARG A 3 -53.86 -5.57 47.74
N LEU A 4 -53.50 -4.51 47.01
CA LEU A 4 -52.30 -3.67 47.27
C LEU A 4 -52.24 -3.09 48.69
N ARG A 5 -53.34 -3.17 49.45
CA ARG A 5 -53.51 -2.58 50.77
C ARG A 5 -52.90 -3.41 51.92
N ASP A 6 -52.50 -4.65 51.66
CA ASP A 6 -51.88 -5.55 52.66
C ASP A 6 -50.34 -5.58 52.57
N ILE A 7 -49.75 -4.79 51.67
CA ILE A 7 -48.29 -4.68 51.52
C ILE A 7 -47.78 -3.73 52.60
N THR A 8 -47.14 -4.27 53.63
CA THR A 8 -46.45 -3.49 54.66
C THR A 8 -45.30 -2.67 54.03
N ALA A 9 -44.88 -1.58 54.68
CA ALA A 9 -43.78 -0.72 54.19
C ALA A 9 -42.49 -1.51 53.86
N THR A 10 -42.26 -2.61 54.56
CA THR A 10 -41.18 -3.58 54.30
C THR A 10 -41.32 -4.33 52.97
N GLY A 11 -42.53 -4.65 52.53
CA GLY A 11 -42.78 -5.27 51.23
C GLY A 11 -42.48 -4.32 50.06
N TRP A 12 -42.84 -3.04 50.20
CA TRP A 12 -42.48 -2.00 49.23
C TRP A 12 -40.96 -1.78 49.16
N LEU A 13 -40.28 -1.81 50.31
CA LEU A 13 -38.82 -1.69 50.37
C LEU A 13 -38.12 -2.86 49.66
N ALA A 14 -38.60 -4.09 49.87
CA ALA A 14 -38.07 -5.27 49.18
C ALA A 14 -38.24 -5.17 47.65
N VAL A 15 -39.41 -4.71 47.18
CA VAL A 15 -39.67 -4.50 45.75
C VAL A 15 -38.77 -3.40 45.18
N ALA A 16 -38.58 -2.30 45.90
CA ALA A 16 -37.71 -1.21 45.47
C ALA A 16 -36.24 -1.68 45.37
N CYS A 17 -35.75 -2.44 46.35
CA CYS A 17 -34.40 -3.02 46.31
C CYS A 17 -34.23 -3.99 45.13
N LEU A 18 -35.23 -4.83 44.86
CA LEU A 18 -35.17 -5.80 43.77
C LEU A 18 -35.22 -5.11 42.40
N ALA A 19 -36.05 -4.08 42.25
CA ALA A 19 -36.08 -3.25 41.05
C ALA A 19 -34.73 -2.55 40.81
N LEU A 20 -34.13 -1.99 41.86
CA LEU A 20 -32.83 -1.32 41.76
C LEU A 20 -31.70 -2.29 41.42
N ALA A 21 -31.70 -3.49 42.00
CA ALA A 21 -30.76 -4.54 41.66
C ALA A 21 -30.87 -4.97 40.18
N LEU A 22 -32.09 -5.11 39.66
CA LEU A 22 -32.33 -5.42 38.25
C LEU A 22 -31.82 -4.31 37.33
N ILE A 23 -32.08 -3.04 37.66
CA ILE A 23 -31.59 -1.89 36.88
C ILE A 23 -30.06 -1.89 36.83
N LEU A 24 -29.38 -2.06 37.97
CA LEU A 24 -27.92 -2.11 38.03
C LEU A 24 -27.35 -3.28 37.20
N LEU A 25 -27.94 -4.47 37.29
CA LEU A 25 -27.53 -5.62 36.50
C LEU A 25 -27.69 -5.35 34.99
N THR A 26 -28.80 -4.73 34.58
CA THR A 26 -29.00 -4.38 33.17
C THR A 26 -28.01 -3.33 32.67
N MET A 27 -27.67 -2.32 33.48
CA MET A 27 -26.63 -1.34 33.14
C MET A 27 -25.27 -2.00 32.97
N CYS A 28 -24.83 -2.83 33.93
CA CYS A 28 -23.55 -3.53 33.82
C CYS A 28 -23.49 -4.42 32.58
N ALA A 29 -24.56 -5.17 32.29
CA ALA A 29 -24.61 -6.03 31.12
C ALA A 29 -24.59 -5.23 29.80
N VAL A 30 -25.20 -4.06 29.75
CA VAL A 30 -25.17 -3.16 28.58
C VAL A 30 -23.78 -2.54 28.41
N ASP A 31 -23.17 -2.03 29.49
CA ASP A 31 -21.83 -1.43 29.47
C ASP A 31 -20.77 -2.43 29.00
N ASP A 32 -20.82 -3.67 29.48
CA ASP A 32 -19.88 -4.71 29.07
C ASP A 32 -20.03 -5.08 27.59
N ARG A 33 -21.28 -5.14 27.09
CA ARG A 33 -21.55 -5.35 25.67
C ARG A 33 -21.06 -4.19 24.81
N GLN A 34 -21.26 -2.96 25.27
CA GLN A 34 -20.77 -1.76 24.57
C GLN A 34 -19.24 -1.76 24.52
N LYS A 35 -18.57 -2.00 25.64
CA LYS A 35 -17.10 -2.12 25.71
C LYS A 35 -16.56 -3.24 24.82
N ALA A 36 -17.23 -4.38 24.78
CA ALA A 36 -16.84 -5.49 23.90
C ALA A 36 -16.97 -5.12 22.41
N ALA A 37 -18.08 -4.50 22.03
CA ALA A 37 -18.29 -4.02 20.65
C ALA A 37 -17.26 -2.95 20.25
N GLU A 38 -16.93 -2.05 21.18
CA GLU A 38 -15.93 -1.00 20.94
C GLU A 38 -14.52 -1.55 20.80
N ARG A 39 -14.14 -2.54 21.64
CA ARG A 39 -12.87 -3.26 21.50
C ARG A 39 -12.77 -4.00 20.18
N LEU A 40 -13.86 -4.61 19.71
CA LEU A 40 -13.91 -5.25 18.39
C LEU A 40 -13.69 -4.23 17.27
N ARG A 41 -14.38 -3.08 17.31
CA ARG A 41 -14.18 -1.99 16.33
C ARG A 41 -12.76 -1.44 16.37
N GLN A 42 -12.17 -1.26 17.55
CA GLN A 42 -10.78 -0.83 17.69
C GLN A 42 -9.82 -1.88 17.11
N ALA A 43 -10.03 -3.17 17.39
CA ALA A 43 -9.22 -4.24 16.84
C ALA A 43 -9.31 -4.30 15.31
N GLU A 44 -10.51 -4.16 14.74
CA GLU A 44 -10.72 -4.06 13.29
C GLU A 44 -10.02 -2.83 12.71
N ALA A 45 -10.15 -1.66 13.34
CA ALA A 45 -9.48 -0.43 12.88
C ALA A 45 -7.95 -0.56 12.93
N HIS A 46 -7.38 -1.20 13.96
CA HIS A 46 -5.95 -1.46 14.04
C HIS A 46 -5.49 -2.45 12.96
N LYS A 47 -6.30 -3.48 12.70
CA LYS A 47 -6.03 -4.46 11.63
C LYS A 47 -6.03 -3.79 10.25
N THR A 48 -7.03 -2.96 9.94
CA THR A 48 -7.09 -2.25 8.65
C THR A 48 -5.95 -1.23 8.49
N LEU A 49 -5.56 -0.54 9.56
CA LEU A 49 -4.39 0.35 9.55
C LEU A 49 -3.09 -0.41 9.30
N ALA A 50 -2.92 -1.58 9.91
CA ALA A 50 -1.75 -2.43 9.69
C ALA A 50 -1.71 -2.96 8.25
N GLU A 51 -2.84 -3.48 7.75
CA GLU A 51 -2.97 -3.97 6.36
C GLU A 51 -2.69 -2.85 5.35
N GLY A 52 -3.27 -1.66 5.54
CA GLY A 52 -3.04 -0.50 4.68
C GLY A 52 -1.58 -0.06 4.65
N ARG A 53 -0.89 -0.05 5.81
CA ARG A 53 0.56 0.25 5.87
C ARG A 53 1.39 -0.81 5.16
N THR A 54 1.05 -2.10 5.29
CA THR A 54 1.77 -3.18 4.60
C THR A 54 1.58 -3.11 3.09
N ALA A 55 0.36 -2.83 2.61
CA ALA A 55 0.09 -2.69 1.17
C ALA A 55 0.82 -1.48 0.57
N ALA A 56 0.81 -0.33 1.24
CA ALA A 56 1.53 0.85 0.80
C ALA A 56 3.05 0.64 0.77
N ALA A 57 3.60 -0.08 1.75
CA ALA A 57 5.02 -0.43 1.75
C ALA A 57 5.39 -1.37 0.60
N GLN A 58 4.54 -2.36 0.30
CA GLN A 58 4.74 -3.27 -0.84
C GLN A 58 4.69 -2.52 -2.17
N ASP A 59 3.71 -1.64 -2.36
CA ASP A 59 3.60 -0.84 -3.59
C ASP A 59 4.82 0.07 -3.79
N ALA A 60 5.26 0.76 -2.72
CA ALA A 60 6.47 1.57 -2.77
C ALA A 60 7.72 0.75 -3.11
N SER A 61 7.86 -0.47 -2.56
CA SER A 61 8.97 -1.36 -2.90
C SER A 61 8.93 -1.82 -4.36
N ALA A 62 7.76 -2.18 -4.88
CA ALA A 62 7.60 -2.61 -6.28
C ALA A 62 7.92 -1.48 -7.27
N ILE A 63 7.53 -0.23 -6.96
CA ILE A 63 7.88 0.94 -7.76
C ILE A 63 9.40 1.16 -7.75
N ARG A 64 10.03 1.05 -6.58
CA ARG A 64 11.47 1.22 -6.41
C ARG A 64 12.24 0.13 -7.17
N ASP A 65 11.89 -1.13 -7.01
CA ASP A 65 12.55 -2.25 -7.69
C ASP A 65 12.47 -2.10 -9.22
N ARG A 66 11.32 -1.64 -9.72
CA ARG A 66 11.14 -1.34 -11.14
C ARG A 66 11.97 -0.13 -11.59
N ALA A 67 12.16 0.87 -10.74
CA ALA A 67 13.04 2.01 -11.03
C ALA A 67 14.51 1.56 -11.05
N ASP A 68 14.96 0.83 -10.02
CA ASP A 68 16.32 0.31 -9.91
C ASP A 68 16.65 -0.62 -11.10
N ALA A 69 15.72 -1.47 -11.54
CA ALA A 69 15.90 -2.30 -12.73
C ALA A 69 16.05 -1.47 -14.02
N ARG A 70 15.29 -0.38 -14.17
CA ARG A 70 15.43 0.55 -15.31
C ARG A 70 16.76 1.28 -15.28
N ASP A 71 17.20 1.72 -14.10
CA ASP A 71 18.47 2.43 -13.93
C ASP A 71 19.65 1.50 -14.22
N GLN A 72 19.61 0.24 -13.76
CA GLN A 72 20.62 -0.76 -14.11
C GLN A 72 20.66 -1.03 -15.62
N SER A 73 19.50 -1.17 -16.27
CA SER A 73 19.43 -1.32 -17.73
C SER A 73 20.02 -0.10 -18.43
N THR A 74 19.70 1.11 -17.97
CA THR A 74 20.20 2.36 -18.56
C THR A 74 21.71 2.48 -18.39
N ALA A 75 22.22 2.22 -17.18
CA ALA A 75 23.64 2.27 -16.86
C ALA A 75 24.46 1.28 -17.71
N SER A 76 23.94 0.08 -17.95
CA SER A 76 24.61 -0.90 -18.82
C SER A 76 24.65 -0.45 -20.28
N ILE A 77 23.56 0.12 -20.81
CA ILE A 77 23.53 0.66 -22.18
C ILE A 77 24.47 1.85 -22.32
N VAL A 78 24.50 2.78 -21.34
CA VAL A 78 25.41 3.94 -21.35
C VAL A 78 26.87 3.48 -21.29
N THR A 79 27.20 2.53 -20.42
CA THR A 79 28.55 1.98 -20.31
C THR A 79 29.01 1.33 -21.62
N GLN A 80 28.10 0.57 -22.26
CA GLN A 80 28.40 -0.05 -23.56
C GLN A 80 28.56 1.01 -24.66
N ALA A 81 27.71 2.03 -24.68
CA ALA A 81 27.80 3.15 -25.61
C ALA A 81 29.12 3.92 -25.47
N GLU A 82 29.53 4.23 -24.24
CA GLU A 82 30.81 4.90 -23.97
C GLU A 82 32.00 4.08 -24.49
N LYS A 83 31.95 2.75 -24.32
CA LYS A 83 32.99 1.87 -24.83
C LYS A 83 33.04 1.90 -26.37
N GLU A 84 31.89 1.81 -27.03
CA GLU A 84 31.78 1.85 -28.49
C GLU A 84 32.26 3.18 -29.07
N ILE A 85 31.85 4.30 -28.46
CA ILE A 85 32.29 5.65 -28.84
C ILE A 85 33.80 5.80 -28.69
N ARG A 86 34.38 5.29 -27.60
CA ARG A 86 35.81 5.39 -27.32
C ARG A 86 36.68 4.58 -28.29
N HIS A 87 36.15 3.48 -28.83
CA HIS A 87 36.86 2.59 -29.75
C HIS A 87 36.46 2.79 -31.22
N ALA A 88 35.69 3.82 -31.53
CA ALA A 88 35.29 4.13 -32.90
C ALA A 88 36.49 4.56 -33.74
N SER A 89 36.52 4.14 -35.01
CA SER A 89 37.58 4.44 -35.97
C SER A 89 37.68 5.93 -36.32
N ASP A 90 36.56 6.65 -36.27
CA ASP A 90 36.45 8.06 -36.62
C ASP A 90 35.27 8.76 -35.89
N ARG A 91 35.19 10.10 -36.03
CA ARG A 91 34.16 10.91 -35.37
C ARG A 91 32.74 10.63 -35.86
N ASN A 92 32.56 10.19 -37.11
CA ASN A 92 31.25 9.87 -37.66
C ASN A 92 30.77 8.52 -37.13
N ALA A 93 31.65 7.52 -37.07
CA ALA A 93 31.38 6.23 -36.45
C ALA A 93 31.01 6.38 -34.96
N ALA A 94 31.71 7.26 -34.24
CA ALA A 94 31.38 7.60 -32.86
C ALA A 94 29.98 8.24 -32.72
N ALA A 95 29.65 9.19 -33.60
CA ALA A 95 28.35 9.86 -33.60
C ALA A 95 27.19 8.90 -33.93
N ASP A 96 27.41 7.95 -34.84
CA ASP A 96 26.41 6.92 -35.17
C ASP A 96 26.24 5.88 -34.07
N ALA A 97 27.32 5.48 -33.39
CA ALA A 97 27.24 4.61 -32.21
C ALA A 97 26.43 5.29 -31.09
N ALA A 98 26.70 6.57 -30.82
CA ALA A 98 25.96 7.35 -29.84
C ALA A 98 24.46 7.45 -30.18
N ARG A 99 24.12 7.77 -31.44
CA ARG A 99 22.73 7.88 -31.91
C ARG A 99 21.97 6.54 -31.78
N ARG A 100 22.60 5.43 -32.15
CA ARG A 100 22.01 4.08 -31.99
C ARG A 100 21.63 3.78 -30.55
N ARG A 101 22.51 4.10 -29.60
CA ARG A 101 22.32 3.81 -28.18
C ARG A 101 21.27 4.71 -27.54
N VAL A 102 21.19 5.99 -27.93
CA VAL A 102 20.09 6.89 -27.53
C VAL A 102 18.73 6.36 -28.03
N CYS A 103 18.68 5.85 -29.27
CA CYS A 103 17.48 5.24 -29.84
C CYS A 103 17.08 3.89 -29.20
N GLN A 104 17.96 3.25 -28.42
CA GLN A 104 17.64 2.07 -27.60
C GLN A 104 17.18 2.42 -26.18
N LEU A 105 17.57 3.59 -25.66
CA LEU A 105 17.38 3.97 -24.26
C LEU A 105 15.97 4.42 -23.91
N SER A 106 15.15 4.80 -24.90
CA SER A 106 13.86 5.43 -24.59
C SER A 106 12.75 5.11 -25.57
N ASP A 107 11.53 5.34 -25.10
CA ASP A 107 10.26 5.46 -25.83
C ASP A 107 10.29 6.63 -26.86
N TYR A 108 11.46 6.96 -27.39
CA TYR A 108 11.71 7.98 -28.40
C TYR A 108 11.12 7.51 -29.73
N ARG A 109 9.83 7.79 -29.91
CA ARG A 109 9.11 7.60 -31.18
C ARG A 109 9.52 8.62 -32.24
N ASP A 110 10.76 9.03 -32.25
CA ASP A 110 11.27 9.96 -33.24
C ASP A 110 11.53 9.18 -34.54
N ALA A 111 11.10 9.73 -35.66
CA ALA A 111 11.19 9.07 -36.97
C ALA A 111 12.65 8.73 -37.32
N GLN A 112 13.60 9.51 -36.79
CA GLN A 112 15.04 9.32 -36.95
C GLN A 112 15.56 8.02 -36.29
N CYS A 113 14.89 7.53 -35.23
CA CYS A 113 15.23 6.28 -34.56
C CYS A 113 14.63 5.04 -35.22
N ALA A 114 13.85 5.17 -36.29
CA ALA A 114 13.35 4.03 -37.05
C ALA A 114 14.49 3.30 -37.77
N VAL A 115 15.37 4.06 -38.43
CA VAL A 115 16.51 3.54 -39.22
C VAL A 115 17.50 2.77 -38.35
N PHE A 116 17.82 3.30 -37.17
CA PHE A 116 18.75 2.69 -36.21
C PHE A 116 18.17 1.47 -35.46
N ARG A 117 16.86 1.24 -35.50
CA ARG A 117 16.21 0.03 -34.96
C ARG A 117 16.20 -1.13 -35.96
N THR A 118 16.11 -0.83 -37.26
CA THR A 118 16.09 -1.83 -38.33
C THR A 118 17.48 -2.37 -38.70
N ASP A 119 18.53 -1.60 -38.45
CA ASP A 119 19.91 -2.05 -38.66
C ASP A 119 20.76 -1.80 -37.41
N PRO A 120 20.86 -2.78 -36.49
CA PRO A 120 21.61 -2.62 -35.25
C PRO A 120 23.11 -2.46 -35.45
N GLY A 121 23.62 -2.57 -36.69
CA GLY A 121 25.03 -2.49 -37.00
C GLY A 121 25.75 -3.78 -36.66
N ARG A 122 26.43 -4.34 -37.67
CA ARG A 122 27.29 -5.50 -37.51
C ARG A 122 28.55 -5.10 -36.75
N VAL A 123 28.78 -5.79 -35.64
CA VAL A 123 30.03 -5.76 -34.88
C VAL A 123 30.97 -6.74 -35.59
N ASP A 124 31.94 -6.24 -36.33
CA ASP A 124 33.10 -7.02 -36.80
C ASP A 124 34.28 -6.80 -35.84
#